data_AF-A0A8K0U7A2-F1
#
_entry.id   AF-A0A8K0U7A2-F1
#
_cell.length_a   1.000
_cell.length_b   1.000
_cell.length_c   1.000
_cell.angle_alpha   90.00
_cell.angle_beta   90.00
_cell.angle_gamma   90.00
#
_symmetry.space_group_name_H-M   'P 1'
#
loop_
_entity.id
_entity.type
_entity.pdbx_description
1 polymer ?
#
loop_
_entity_poly.entity_id
_entity_poly.type
_entity_poly.pdbx_seq_one_letter_code
_entity_poly.pdbx_strand_id
1 'polypeptide(L)'
;MNNNPTPQALAEDIWSKLRKRIFSDMPIRLVKMPEIVLVERNEVLEYLVDKIAKISQQDIQRAIAETRATRFYAGSGIPEIGDVFDTVIERETRFAILSHTWGKDELAYNDLKNKKNKKRGCVGRRRSNQSPGYAKLEHFCHVAHTEHDVEFGWMDTVCIDKSSSAELDESIRSMFTWYRNAYICITYLACSHTVDDVERDRWFTRGWTLQELVAPRRMKFYGVGWKPITGLLDDKGLLWEGRVIPETDERCLPLMNAITRVTGITTKEIQRFHPNTHDISERMGWIASRDTTRGEDKAYSMMGIFGVSISIAYGEGTQRAFYRLFKAILEVSSSHGLFNWAGSPVDDTIHPSDMIPSSAECYLGVPTIWWHRRDLDVQVEEPATLTSAGMRMKVLTVPVQFSCVDSEWKAQCMLVEEEIIIWRGTDMMESPTNTEFAFGIWNFITGPRPVPRHSTAVLLRRWLEMGWDPKWRKMETAKVIAFEPCERFCEMTVEALASENIRIETLYL
;
A
#
# COMPACT_ATOMS: atom_id res chain seq x y z
N MET A 1 -0.53 49.98 -8.97
CA MET A 1 0.91 49.72 -9.08
C MET A 1 1.07 48.24 -9.39
N ASN A 2 1.23 47.89 -10.67
CA ASN A 2 1.46 46.51 -11.09
C ASN A 2 2.93 46.17 -10.81
N ASN A 3 3.19 45.52 -9.68
CA ASN A 3 4.47 44.88 -9.41
C ASN A 3 4.56 43.61 -10.26
N ASN A 4 4.75 43.74 -11.56
CA ASN A 4 5.14 42.61 -12.37
C ASN A 4 6.58 42.23 -11.97
N PRO A 5 6.85 40.95 -11.64
CA PRO A 5 8.19 40.52 -11.27
C PRO A 5 9.19 40.82 -12.39
N THR A 6 10.41 41.19 -12.01
CA THR A 6 11.49 41.38 -12.99
C THR A 6 11.78 40.05 -13.69
N PRO A 7 12.25 40.05 -14.95
CA PRO A 7 12.58 38.82 -15.67
C PRO A 7 13.57 37.90 -14.92
N GLN A 8 14.50 38.49 -14.15
CA GLN A 8 15.42 37.76 -13.28
C GLN A 8 14.71 37.07 -12.11
N ALA A 9 13.85 37.80 -11.38
CA ALA A 9 13.09 37.23 -10.27
C ALA A 9 12.15 36.11 -10.73
N LEU A 10 11.58 36.24 -11.93
CA LEU A 10 10.73 35.21 -12.53
C LEU A 10 11.54 33.95 -12.92
N ALA A 11 12.73 34.12 -13.50
CA ALA A 11 13.62 33.01 -13.83
C ALA A 11 14.09 32.26 -12.58
N GLU A 12 14.38 32.97 -11.49
CA GLU A 12 14.74 32.39 -10.20
C GLU A 12 13.58 31.60 -9.56
N ASP A 13 12.35 32.12 -9.63
CA ASP A 13 11.15 31.40 -9.16
C ASP A 13 10.91 30.10 -9.94
N ILE A 14 10.99 30.16 -11.28
CA ILE A 14 10.85 29.00 -12.16
C ILE A 14 11.92 27.94 -11.83
N TRP A 15 13.19 28.36 -11.69
CA TRP A 15 14.28 27.45 -11.32
C TRP A 15 14.03 26.77 -9.97
N SER A 16 13.61 27.55 -8.96
CA SER A 16 13.30 27.03 -7.62
C SER A 16 12.16 26.01 -7.64
N LYS A 17 11.07 26.32 -8.35
CA LYS A 17 9.91 25.43 -8.48
C LYS A 17 10.24 24.14 -9.24
N LEU A 18 10.95 24.24 -10.36
CA LEU A 18 11.42 23.08 -11.12
C LEU A 18 12.34 22.20 -10.29
N ARG A 19 13.33 22.80 -9.60
CA ARG A 19 14.24 22.07 -8.72
C ARG A 19 13.47 21.35 -7.62
N LYS A 20 12.52 22.01 -6.96
CA LYS A 20 11.69 21.37 -5.93
C LYS A 20 10.92 20.18 -6.49
N ARG A 21 10.25 20.35 -7.63
CA ARG A 21 9.47 19.29 -8.29
C ARG A 21 10.33 18.09 -8.68
N ILE A 22 11.46 18.33 -9.35
CA ILE A 22 12.34 17.26 -9.85
C ILE A 22 12.97 16.47 -8.70
N PHE A 23 13.42 17.13 -7.64
CA PHE A 23 14.11 16.45 -6.54
C PHE A 23 13.18 15.83 -5.50
N SER A 24 11.95 16.33 -5.37
CA SER A 24 10.98 15.80 -4.40
C SER A 24 10.06 14.73 -5.01
N ASP A 25 9.67 14.90 -6.28
CA ASP A 25 8.57 14.13 -6.87
C ASP A 25 9.00 13.17 -7.97
N MET A 26 10.11 13.44 -8.66
CA MET A 26 10.57 12.61 -9.77
C MET A 26 11.60 11.56 -9.30
N PRO A 27 11.67 10.40 -9.97
CA PRO A 27 12.70 9.40 -9.71
C PRO A 27 14.13 9.94 -9.83
N ILE A 28 15.08 9.26 -9.17
CA ILE A 28 16.51 9.58 -9.22
C ILE A 28 17.03 9.63 -10.66
N ARG A 29 16.49 8.72 -11.49
CA ARG A 29 16.83 8.55 -12.91
C ARG A 29 15.62 8.27 -13.75
N LEU A 30 15.65 8.77 -14.97
CA LEU A 30 14.61 8.60 -15.99
C LEU A 30 15.25 8.24 -17.33
N VAL A 31 14.43 7.69 -18.22
CA VAL A 31 14.75 7.50 -19.63
C VAL A 31 14.14 8.66 -20.40
N LYS A 32 14.98 9.49 -21.01
CA LYS A 32 14.53 10.53 -21.95
C LYS A 32 14.20 9.90 -23.29
N MET A 33 13.03 10.24 -23.81
CA MET A 33 12.49 9.79 -25.11
C MET A 33 12.59 10.92 -26.15
N PRO A 34 12.58 10.59 -27.46
CA PRO A 34 12.53 9.24 -28.05
C PRO A 34 13.88 8.50 -28.09
N GLU A 35 14.98 9.14 -27.69
CA GLU A 35 16.33 8.57 -27.88
C GLU A 35 16.68 7.40 -26.94
N ILE A 36 15.85 7.13 -25.93
CA ILE A 36 16.04 6.09 -24.90
C ILE A 36 17.40 6.27 -24.20
N VAL A 37 17.60 7.44 -23.59
CA VAL A 37 18.84 7.82 -22.89
C VAL A 37 18.58 8.00 -21.41
N LEU A 38 19.42 7.41 -20.56
CA LEU A 38 19.36 7.65 -19.12
C LEU A 38 19.79 9.08 -18.77
N VAL A 39 18.94 9.76 -18.00
CA VAL A 39 19.15 11.11 -17.47
C VAL A 39 18.93 11.12 -15.96
N GLU A 40 19.80 11.81 -15.23
CA GLU A 40 19.65 12.06 -13.80
C GLU A 40 18.90 13.37 -13.51
N ARG A 41 18.45 13.57 -12.27
CA ARG A 41 17.70 14.77 -11.84
C ARG A 41 18.35 16.09 -12.27
N ASN A 42 19.67 16.22 -12.21
CA ASN A 42 20.38 17.43 -12.65
C ASN A 42 20.29 17.63 -14.17
N GLU A 43 20.50 16.57 -14.97
CA GLU A 43 20.37 16.64 -16.44
C GLU A 43 18.94 17.00 -16.86
N VAL A 44 17.92 16.50 -16.14
CA VAL A 44 16.52 16.87 -16.35
C VAL A 44 16.28 18.34 -16.03
N LEU A 45 16.81 18.84 -14.91
CA LEU A 45 16.66 20.24 -14.51
C LEU A 45 17.27 21.20 -15.53
N GLU A 46 18.51 20.94 -15.96
CA GLU A 46 19.20 21.73 -16.99
C GLU A 46 18.40 21.76 -18.31
N TYR A 47 17.96 20.59 -18.77
CA TYR A 47 17.15 20.48 -19.98
C TYR A 47 15.83 21.25 -19.90
N LEU A 48 15.08 21.10 -18.80
CA LEU A 48 13.77 21.73 -18.64
C LEU A 48 13.86 23.24 -18.49
N VAL A 49 14.93 23.75 -17.88
CA VAL A 49 15.14 25.20 -17.74
C VAL A 49 15.43 25.82 -19.09
N ASP A 50 16.29 25.20 -19.89
CA ASP A 50 16.56 25.63 -21.25
C ASP A 50 15.31 25.54 -22.15
N LYS A 51 14.48 24.52 -21.95
CA LYS A 51 13.23 24.32 -22.68
C LYS A 51 12.21 25.40 -22.30
N ILE A 52 12.03 25.65 -21.00
CA ILE A 52 11.08 26.62 -20.48
C ILE A 52 11.48 28.06 -20.85
N ALA A 53 12.78 28.37 -20.85
CA ALA A 53 13.28 29.67 -21.33
C ALA A 53 12.98 29.93 -22.81
N LYS A 54 12.73 28.89 -23.61
CA LYS A 54 12.43 28.96 -25.05
C LYS A 54 10.94 28.82 -25.35
N ILE A 55 10.08 28.74 -24.34
CA ILE A 55 8.62 28.59 -24.52
C ILE A 55 8.08 29.77 -25.31
N SER A 56 7.33 29.46 -26.37
CA SER A 56 6.80 30.46 -27.29
C SER A 56 5.58 31.18 -26.70
N GLN A 57 5.23 32.33 -27.27
CA GLN A 57 3.99 33.04 -26.91
C GLN A 57 2.73 32.19 -27.15
N GLN A 58 2.76 31.21 -28.07
CA GLN A 58 1.66 30.27 -28.33
C GLN A 58 1.52 29.22 -27.22
N ASP A 59 2.63 28.74 -26.66
CA ASP A 59 2.62 27.78 -25.55
C ASP A 59 2.10 28.41 -24.26
N ILE A 60 2.43 29.70 -24.05
CA ILE A 60 1.85 30.50 -22.96
C ILE A 60 0.33 30.65 -23.14
N GLN A 61 -0.15 30.91 -24.37
CA GLN A 61 -1.59 30.98 -24.65
C GLN A 61 -2.29 29.63 -24.41
N ARG A 62 -1.66 28.51 -24.76
CA ARG A 62 -2.19 27.17 -24.49
C ARG A 62 -2.26 26.90 -22.98
N ALA A 63 -1.21 27.23 -22.25
CA ALA A 63 -1.19 27.10 -20.79
C ALA A 63 -2.27 27.98 -20.14
N ILE A 64 -2.46 29.22 -20.60
CA ILE A 64 -3.56 30.08 -20.12
C ILE A 64 -4.93 29.41 -20.36
N ALA A 65 -5.15 28.81 -21.54
CA ALA A 65 -6.40 28.12 -21.84
C ALA A 65 -6.62 26.89 -20.93
N GLU A 66 -5.58 26.09 -20.70
CA GLU A 66 -5.58 24.96 -19.76
C GLU A 66 -5.89 25.41 -18.33
N THR A 67 -5.18 26.42 -17.81
CA THR A 67 -5.40 26.96 -16.47
C THR A 67 -6.80 27.54 -16.30
N ARG A 68 -7.33 28.23 -17.34
CA ARG A 68 -8.71 28.74 -17.35
C ARG A 68 -9.74 27.61 -17.29
N ALA A 69 -9.55 26.54 -18.07
CA ALA A 69 -10.45 25.39 -18.05
C ALA A 69 -10.49 24.78 -16.65
N THR A 70 -9.33 24.50 -16.05
CA THR A 70 -9.24 23.90 -14.71
C THR A 70 -9.87 24.79 -13.63
N ARG A 71 -9.65 26.12 -13.67
CA ARG A 71 -10.22 27.05 -12.69
C ARG A 71 -11.70 27.33 -12.85
N PHE A 72 -12.21 27.35 -14.08
CA PHE A 72 -13.63 27.52 -14.35
C PHE A 72 -14.44 26.38 -13.69
N TYR A 73 -13.94 25.15 -13.74
CA TYR A 73 -14.54 24.01 -13.03
C TYR A 73 -14.38 24.09 -11.49
N ALA A 74 -13.38 24.82 -10.99
CA ALA A 74 -13.12 25.00 -9.55
C ALA A 74 -13.74 26.28 -8.95
N GLY A 75 -14.54 27.04 -9.71
CA GLY A 75 -15.15 28.29 -9.25
C GLY A 75 -14.14 29.39 -8.87
N SER A 76 -12.91 29.28 -9.35
CA SER A 76 -11.80 30.18 -9.03
C SER A 76 -11.68 31.30 -10.08
N GLY A 77 -11.27 32.50 -9.68
CA GLY A 77 -11.18 33.69 -10.55
C GLY A 77 -10.17 33.60 -11.72
N ILE A 78 -9.91 34.74 -12.37
CA ILE A 78 -8.99 34.83 -13.53
C ILE A 78 -7.59 34.32 -13.14
N PRO A 79 -6.92 33.46 -13.95
CA PRO A 79 -5.60 32.95 -13.62
C PRO A 79 -4.54 34.05 -13.49
N GLU A 80 -3.71 33.99 -12.45
CA GLU A 80 -2.52 34.80 -12.33
C GLU A 80 -1.38 34.19 -13.17
N ILE A 81 -0.36 35.00 -13.46
CA ILE A 81 0.82 34.54 -14.23
C ILE A 81 1.51 33.35 -13.53
N GLY A 82 1.54 33.33 -12.20
CA GLY A 82 2.11 32.22 -11.44
C GLY A 82 1.43 30.87 -11.70
N ASP A 83 0.11 30.86 -11.84
CA ASP A 83 -0.66 29.63 -12.10
C ASP A 83 -0.41 29.05 -13.49
N VAL A 84 -0.15 29.93 -14.46
CA VAL A 84 0.22 29.52 -15.83
C VAL A 84 1.59 28.83 -15.80
N PHE A 85 2.56 29.37 -15.05
CA PHE A 85 3.86 28.75 -14.89
C PHE A 85 3.79 27.42 -14.14
N ASP A 86 2.96 27.32 -13.11
CA ASP A 86 2.75 26.05 -12.40
C ASP A 86 2.16 24.98 -13.34
N THR A 87 1.21 25.36 -14.20
CA THR A 87 0.63 24.48 -15.23
C THR A 87 1.68 24.01 -16.24
N VAL A 88 2.54 24.92 -16.70
CA VAL A 88 3.65 24.58 -17.61
C VAL A 88 4.64 23.64 -16.91
N ILE A 89 5.08 23.97 -15.70
CA ILE A 89 6.02 23.13 -14.93
C ILE A 89 5.43 21.73 -14.73
N GLU A 90 4.16 21.63 -14.35
CA GLU A 90 3.46 20.35 -14.21
C GLU A 90 3.44 19.56 -15.52
N ARG A 91 3.16 20.22 -16.65
CA ARG A 91 3.12 19.59 -17.97
C ARG A 91 4.49 19.10 -18.43
N GLU A 92 5.52 19.94 -18.32
CA GLU A 92 6.87 19.62 -18.80
C GLU A 92 7.60 18.62 -17.90
N THR A 93 7.18 18.47 -16.64
CA THR A 93 7.75 17.48 -15.69
C THR A 93 7.00 16.14 -15.67
N ARG A 94 6.04 15.93 -16.59
CA ARG A 94 5.33 14.64 -16.71
C ARG A 94 6.30 13.52 -17.03
N PHE A 95 6.13 12.41 -16.35
CA PHE A 95 6.81 11.16 -16.67
C PHE A 95 5.83 9.99 -16.65
N ALA A 96 6.05 9.03 -17.54
CA ALA A 96 5.35 7.75 -17.55
C ALA A 96 6.14 6.77 -16.69
N ILE A 97 5.42 5.89 -16.00
CA ILE A 97 6.04 4.82 -15.20
C ILE A 97 5.56 3.46 -15.73
N LEU A 98 6.48 2.52 -15.91
CA LEU A 98 6.16 1.16 -16.34
C LEU A 98 5.87 0.28 -15.12
N SER A 99 4.74 -0.40 -15.15
CA SER A 99 4.43 -1.52 -14.27
C SER A 99 4.43 -2.81 -15.08
N HIS A 100 5.22 -3.80 -14.68
CA HIS A 100 5.34 -5.05 -15.41
C HIS A 100 5.80 -6.21 -14.53
N THR A 101 5.69 -7.44 -15.03
CA THR A 101 6.34 -8.61 -14.43
C THR A 101 7.69 -8.89 -15.10
N TRP A 102 8.72 -9.16 -14.29
CA TRP A 102 10.06 -9.45 -14.80
C TRP A 102 10.03 -10.79 -15.55
N GLY A 103 10.46 -10.77 -16.81
CA GLY A 103 10.58 -11.91 -17.70
C GLY A 103 12.00 -12.48 -17.73
N LYS A 104 12.27 -13.29 -18.76
CA LYS A 104 13.62 -13.74 -19.08
C LYS A 104 14.39 -12.62 -19.80
N ASP A 105 15.67 -12.46 -19.48
CA ASP A 105 16.57 -11.50 -20.12
C ASP A 105 16.11 -10.03 -20.01
N GLU A 106 15.70 -9.61 -18.81
CA GLU A 106 15.45 -8.21 -18.49
C GLU A 106 16.73 -7.38 -18.57
N LEU A 107 16.58 -6.14 -19.03
CA LEU A 107 17.68 -5.17 -19.03
C LEU A 107 17.98 -4.69 -17.61
N ALA A 108 19.26 -4.60 -17.28
CA ALA A 108 19.74 -3.92 -16.09
C ALA A 108 20.22 -2.49 -16.40
N TYR A 109 20.29 -1.64 -15.38
CA TYR A 109 20.87 -0.28 -15.45
C TYR A 109 22.21 -0.24 -16.20
N ASN A 110 23.12 -1.17 -15.91
CA ASN A 110 24.45 -1.21 -16.54
C ASN A 110 24.40 -1.48 -18.05
N ASP A 111 23.37 -2.17 -18.55
CA ASP A 111 23.22 -2.45 -19.99
C ASP A 111 22.93 -1.16 -20.77
N LEU A 112 22.11 -0.26 -20.21
CA LEU A 112 21.80 1.03 -20.83
C LEU A 112 22.93 2.05 -20.61
N LYS A 113 23.53 2.09 -19.41
CA LYS A 113 24.67 2.99 -19.11
C LYS A 113 25.84 2.76 -20.06
N ASN A 114 26.16 1.50 -20.34
CA ASN A 114 27.24 1.15 -21.26
C ASN A 114 26.94 1.50 -22.72
N LYS A 115 25.66 1.64 -23.11
CA LYS A 115 25.28 2.21 -24.42
C LYS A 115 25.55 3.72 -24.49
N LYS A 116 25.27 4.48 -23.41
CA LYS A 116 25.56 5.94 -23.33
C LYS A 116 27.06 6.22 -23.56
N ASN A 117 27.94 5.34 -23.07
CA ASN A 117 29.40 5.52 -23.16
C ASN A 117 30.03 5.06 -24.49
N LYS A 118 29.31 4.33 -25.35
CA LYS A 118 29.82 3.95 -26.67
C LYS A 118 29.57 5.09 -27.66
N LYS A 119 30.62 5.85 -28.01
CA LYS A 119 30.60 6.79 -29.15
C LYS A 119 30.06 6.07 -30.40
N ARG A 120 29.18 6.75 -31.13
CA ARG A 120 28.68 6.39 -32.47
C ARG A 120 29.86 6.07 -33.39
N GLY A 121 30.28 4.80 -33.51
CA GLY A 121 31.44 4.48 -34.35
C GLY A 121 32.00 3.06 -34.31
N CYS A 122 31.63 2.19 -33.36
CA CYS A 122 32.19 0.83 -33.32
C CYS A 122 31.10 -0.23 -33.41
N VAL A 123 30.97 -0.82 -34.61
CA VAL A 123 30.13 -1.98 -34.92
C VAL A 123 30.63 -3.18 -34.11
N GLY A 124 29.99 -3.45 -32.98
CA GLY A 124 30.39 -4.54 -32.07
C GLY A 124 29.23 -5.08 -31.25
N ARG A 125 28.68 -6.20 -31.74
CA ARG A 125 27.69 -7.15 -31.16
C ARG A 125 26.20 -6.75 -31.17
N ARG A 126 25.53 -7.24 -32.23
CA ARG A 126 24.08 -7.41 -32.48
C ARG A 126 23.25 -8.15 -31.39
N ARG A 127 23.79 -8.46 -30.21
CA ARG A 127 23.08 -9.30 -29.20
C ARG A 127 22.15 -8.52 -28.25
N SER A 128 22.31 -7.20 -28.08
CA SER A 128 21.52 -6.44 -27.09
C SER A 128 20.23 -5.81 -27.60
N ASN A 129 20.13 -5.49 -28.90
CA ASN A 129 18.93 -4.87 -29.49
C ASN A 129 17.80 -5.87 -29.82
N GLN A 130 17.98 -7.17 -29.54
CA GLN A 130 16.98 -8.22 -29.77
C GLN A 130 16.55 -8.92 -28.48
N SER A 131 17.01 -8.45 -27.31
CA SER A 131 16.57 -9.03 -26.04
C SER A 131 15.10 -8.68 -25.79
N PRO A 132 14.29 -9.60 -25.24
CA PRO A 132 12.91 -9.31 -24.84
C PRO A 132 12.79 -8.10 -23.91
N GLY A 133 13.74 -7.91 -22.98
CA GLY A 133 13.79 -6.74 -22.11
C GLY A 133 13.99 -5.41 -22.87
N TYR A 134 14.85 -5.38 -23.90
CA TYR A 134 15.02 -4.17 -24.72
C TYR A 134 13.81 -3.87 -25.59
N ALA A 135 13.19 -4.88 -26.19
CA ALA A 135 11.94 -4.69 -26.92
C ALA A 135 10.83 -4.15 -26.00
N LYS A 136 10.74 -4.64 -24.76
CA LYS A 136 9.81 -4.13 -23.76
C LYS A 136 10.06 -2.65 -23.45
N LEU A 137 11.31 -2.25 -23.22
CA LEU A 137 11.68 -0.86 -22.99
C LEU A 137 11.35 0.03 -24.20
N GLU A 138 11.68 -0.42 -25.41
CA GLU A 138 11.42 0.31 -26.65
C GLU A 138 9.92 0.54 -26.87
N HIS A 139 9.10 -0.50 -26.69
CA HIS A 139 7.66 -0.38 -26.78
C HIS A 139 7.06 0.50 -25.68
N PHE A 140 7.52 0.38 -24.43
CA PHE A 140 7.13 1.28 -23.35
C PHE A 140 7.42 2.74 -23.71
N CYS A 141 8.64 3.02 -24.17
CA CYS A 141 9.04 4.36 -24.56
C CYS A 141 8.24 4.87 -25.76
N HIS A 142 7.99 4.01 -26.74
CA HIS A 142 7.15 4.36 -27.90
C HIS A 142 5.75 4.77 -27.45
N VAL A 143 5.06 3.90 -26.70
CA VAL A 143 3.69 4.16 -26.21
C VAL A 143 3.64 5.41 -25.33
N ALA A 144 4.57 5.56 -24.38
CA ALA A 144 4.63 6.74 -23.52
C ALA A 144 4.79 8.04 -24.32
N HIS A 145 5.60 8.02 -25.37
CA HIS A 145 5.87 9.20 -26.18
C HIS A 145 4.74 9.49 -27.19
N THR A 146 4.27 8.48 -27.94
CA THR A 146 3.35 8.69 -29.06
C THR A 146 1.89 8.70 -28.66
N GLU A 147 1.49 7.92 -27.65
CA GLU A 147 0.08 7.81 -27.22
C GLU A 147 -0.24 8.73 -26.03
N HIS A 148 0.74 9.03 -25.18
CA HIS A 148 0.53 9.80 -23.94
C HIS A 148 1.23 11.16 -23.89
N ASP A 149 2.00 11.51 -24.92
CA ASP A 149 2.73 12.79 -25.05
C ASP A 149 3.64 13.08 -23.85
N VAL A 150 4.49 12.11 -23.51
CA VAL A 150 5.43 12.20 -22.38
C VAL A 150 6.88 12.06 -22.87
N GLU A 151 7.78 12.87 -22.32
CA GLU A 151 9.21 12.86 -22.70
C GLU A 151 10.09 12.02 -21.78
N PHE A 152 9.61 11.71 -20.57
CA PHE A 152 10.35 10.95 -19.57
C PHE A 152 9.63 9.65 -19.20
N GLY A 153 10.38 8.56 -19.14
CA GLY A 153 9.89 7.24 -18.75
C GLY A 153 10.69 6.71 -17.57
N TRP A 154 10.04 5.92 -16.71
CA TRP A 154 10.69 5.18 -15.64
C TRP A 154 10.39 3.69 -15.73
N MET A 155 11.43 2.87 -15.61
CA MET A 155 11.36 1.42 -15.55
C MET A 155 12.39 0.95 -14.51
N ASP A 156 11.91 0.32 -13.44
CA ASP A 156 12.69 -0.10 -12.26
C ASP A 156 13.98 -0.87 -12.61
N THR A 157 13.94 -1.74 -13.62
CA THR A 157 15.09 -2.58 -13.99
C THR A 157 16.25 -1.78 -14.59
N VAL A 158 15.96 -0.67 -15.28
CA VAL A 158 16.97 0.17 -15.97
C VAL A 158 17.22 1.51 -15.28
N CYS A 159 16.27 2.02 -14.49
CA CYS A 159 16.37 3.31 -13.83
C CYS A 159 16.98 3.22 -12.42
N ILE A 160 17.06 2.02 -11.82
CA ILE A 160 17.65 1.81 -10.48
C ILE A 160 19.00 1.10 -10.60
N ASP A 161 20.04 1.67 -10.01
CA ASP A 161 21.33 1.02 -9.83
C ASP A 161 21.27 0.09 -8.61
N LYS A 162 20.88 -1.15 -8.87
CA LYS A 162 20.78 -2.20 -7.84
C LYS A 162 22.14 -2.59 -7.23
N SER A 163 23.27 -2.10 -7.75
CA SER A 163 24.59 -2.31 -7.16
C SER A 163 24.93 -1.30 -6.05
N SER A 164 24.22 -0.16 -6.01
CA SER A 164 24.33 0.84 -4.95
C SER A 164 23.27 0.58 -3.88
N SER A 165 23.69 0.13 -2.69
CA SER A 165 22.77 -0.14 -1.58
C SER A 165 22.04 1.11 -1.11
N ALA A 166 22.71 2.26 -1.10
CA ALA A 166 22.12 3.55 -0.71
C ALA A 166 21.00 3.97 -1.67
N GLU A 167 21.24 3.80 -2.98
CA GLU A 167 20.24 4.12 -3.99
C GLU A 167 19.09 3.12 -4.00
N LEU A 168 19.37 1.83 -3.79
CA LEU A 168 18.34 0.81 -3.70
C LEU A 168 17.39 1.10 -2.53
N ASP A 169 17.92 1.50 -1.37
CA ASP A 169 17.12 1.92 -0.21
C ASP A 169 16.27 3.16 -0.52
N GLU A 170 16.86 4.23 -1.08
CA GLU A 170 16.11 5.44 -1.48
C GLU A 170 15.00 5.06 -2.48
N SER A 171 15.33 4.25 -3.48
CA SER A 171 14.41 3.89 -4.56
C SER A 171 13.22 3.09 -4.07
N ILE A 172 13.44 2.10 -3.20
CA ILE A 172 12.35 1.30 -2.64
C ILE A 172 11.46 2.17 -1.76
N ARG A 173 12.04 3.01 -0.89
CA ARG A 173 11.29 3.89 0.01
C ARG A 173 10.49 4.96 -0.73
N SER A 174 10.96 5.39 -1.91
CA SER A 174 10.27 6.39 -2.74
C SER A 174 9.34 5.80 -3.80
N MET A 175 9.37 4.49 -4.03
CA MET A 175 8.65 3.84 -5.15
C MET A 175 7.16 4.17 -5.17
N PHE A 176 6.48 4.07 -4.02
CA PHE A 176 5.06 4.42 -3.91
C PHE A 176 4.79 5.85 -4.37
N THR A 177 5.59 6.81 -3.89
CA THR A 177 5.49 8.23 -4.25
C THR A 177 5.76 8.45 -5.74
N TRP A 178 6.72 7.74 -6.33
CA TRP A 178 6.99 7.83 -7.76
C TRP A 178 5.83 7.30 -8.61
N TYR A 179 5.22 6.16 -8.24
CA TYR A 179 4.00 5.68 -8.91
C TYR A 179 2.84 6.67 -8.71
N ARG A 180 2.69 7.26 -7.52
CA ARG A 180 1.66 8.25 -7.21
C ARG A 180 1.81 9.54 -8.03
N ASN A 181 3.05 9.98 -8.24
CA ASN A 181 3.38 11.22 -8.93
C ASN A 181 3.56 11.08 -10.44
N ALA A 182 3.64 9.85 -10.96
CA ALA A 182 3.67 9.61 -12.39
C ALA A 182 2.42 10.18 -13.07
N TYR A 183 2.60 10.75 -14.26
CA TYR A 183 1.49 11.25 -15.06
C TYR A 183 0.56 10.12 -15.50
N ILE A 184 1.16 8.98 -15.86
CA ILE A 184 0.45 7.75 -16.18
C ILE A 184 1.30 6.53 -15.83
N CYS A 185 0.66 5.51 -15.25
CA CYS A 185 1.22 4.18 -15.11
C CYS A 185 0.83 3.32 -16.31
N ILE A 186 1.80 2.98 -17.16
CA ILE A 186 1.62 2.05 -18.27
C ILE A 186 1.86 0.65 -17.73
N THR A 187 0.86 -0.21 -17.80
CA THR A 187 0.91 -1.55 -17.21
C THR A 187 0.88 -2.60 -18.28
N TYR A 188 1.92 -3.44 -18.32
CA TYR A 188 2.04 -4.51 -19.30
C TYR A 188 1.63 -5.86 -18.69
N LEU A 189 0.51 -6.40 -19.15
CA LEU A 189 -0.03 -7.71 -18.81
C LEU A 189 0.49 -8.73 -19.82
N ALA A 190 1.48 -9.52 -19.40
CA ALA A 190 2.25 -10.38 -20.30
C ALA A 190 1.47 -11.57 -20.86
N CYS A 191 0.34 -11.94 -20.24
CA CYS A 191 -0.47 -13.10 -20.61
C CYS A 191 -1.93 -12.74 -20.99
N SER A 192 -2.30 -11.46 -20.92
CA SER A 192 -3.68 -11.02 -21.18
C SER A 192 -3.85 -10.51 -22.61
N HIS A 193 -4.87 -11.00 -23.32
CA HIS A 193 -5.24 -10.45 -24.63
C HIS A 193 -6.46 -9.54 -24.55
N THR A 194 -7.38 -9.85 -23.64
CA THR A 194 -8.64 -9.14 -23.41
C THR A 194 -8.92 -8.99 -21.92
N VAL A 195 -10.00 -8.29 -21.56
CA VAL A 195 -10.45 -8.14 -20.16
C VAL A 195 -10.70 -9.51 -19.50
N ASP A 196 -11.17 -10.50 -20.25
CA ASP A 196 -11.51 -11.83 -19.72
C ASP A 196 -10.28 -12.63 -19.26
N ASP A 197 -9.08 -12.25 -19.72
CA ASP A 197 -7.83 -12.93 -19.39
C ASP A 197 -7.11 -12.30 -18.18
N VAL A 198 -7.48 -11.08 -17.80
CA VAL A 198 -6.79 -10.23 -16.82
C VAL A 198 -6.61 -10.94 -15.48
N GLU A 199 -7.63 -11.64 -15.00
CA GLU A 199 -7.60 -12.34 -13.71
C GLU A 199 -6.54 -13.44 -13.62
N ARG A 200 -6.10 -13.96 -14.77
CA ARG A 200 -5.09 -15.03 -14.84
C ARG A 200 -3.68 -14.48 -15.01
N ASP A 201 -3.52 -13.17 -15.17
CA ASP A 201 -2.21 -12.58 -15.35
C ASP A 201 -1.41 -12.59 -14.05
N ARG A 202 -0.17 -13.07 -14.13
CA ARG A 202 0.78 -13.10 -13.01
C ARG A 202 1.01 -11.71 -12.40
N TRP A 203 0.73 -10.64 -13.14
CA TRP A 203 0.82 -9.30 -12.59
C TRP A 203 -0.01 -9.12 -11.31
N PHE A 204 -1.20 -9.71 -11.20
CA PHE A 204 -2.05 -9.56 -10.02
C PHE A 204 -1.57 -10.34 -8.79
N THR A 205 -0.71 -11.35 -8.99
CA THR A 205 -0.19 -12.18 -7.90
C THR A 205 1.16 -11.71 -7.37
N ARG A 206 1.80 -10.70 -7.95
CA ARG A 206 3.09 -10.20 -7.42
C ARG A 206 2.88 -9.21 -6.26
N GLY A 207 3.76 -9.24 -5.26
CA GLY A 207 3.69 -8.33 -4.10
C GLY A 207 3.79 -6.84 -4.47
N TRP A 208 4.84 -6.45 -5.19
CA TRP A 208 5.09 -5.05 -5.55
C TRP A 208 3.98 -4.42 -6.40
N THR A 209 3.33 -5.20 -7.27
CA THR A 209 2.27 -4.70 -8.16
C THR A 209 1.03 -4.24 -7.40
N LEU A 210 0.89 -4.57 -6.11
CA LEU A 210 -0.12 -3.96 -5.24
C LEU A 210 0.01 -2.44 -5.21
N GLN A 211 1.20 -1.92 -4.91
CA GLN A 211 1.44 -0.48 -4.90
C GLN A 211 1.33 0.10 -6.31
N GLU A 212 1.82 -0.62 -7.31
CA GLU A 212 1.75 -0.20 -8.72
C GLU A 212 0.31 -0.11 -9.23
N LEU A 213 -0.63 -0.88 -8.64
CA LEU A 213 -2.06 -0.80 -8.89
C LEU A 213 -2.70 0.41 -8.22
N VAL A 214 -2.51 0.59 -6.91
CA VAL A 214 -3.31 1.57 -6.13
C VAL A 214 -2.68 2.95 -6.08
N ALA A 215 -1.35 3.07 -6.14
CA ALA A 215 -0.67 4.36 -6.01
C ALA A 215 -0.95 5.31 -7.18
N PRO A 216 -0.84 4.90 -8.47
CA PRO A 216 -1.00 5.83 -9.59
C PRO A 216 -2.38 6.46 -9.64
N ARG A 217 -2.46 7.73 -10.02
CA ARG A 217 -3.76 8.40 -10.24
C ARG A 217 -4.38 8.01 -11.58
N ARG A 218 -3.54 7.67 -12.56
CA ARG A 218 -3.94 7.29 -13.92
C ARG A 218 -3.18 6.04 -14.35
N MET A 219 -3.86 5.15 -15.05
CA MET A 219 -3.29 3.88 -15.46
C MET A 219 -3.81 3.47 -16.83
N LYS A 220 -2.95 2.84 -17.64
CA LYS A 220 -3.36 2.22 -18.89
C LYS A 220 -2.79 0.82 -19.00
N PHE A 221 -3.67 -0.17 -19.17
CA PHE A 221 -3.32 -1.58 -19.33
C PHE A 221 -3.13 -1.93 -20.80
N TYR A 222 -2.00 -2.53 -21.09
CA TYR A 222 -1.64 -3.12 -22.37
C TYR A 222 -1.42 -4.61 -22.18
N GLY A 223 -2.04 -5.40 -23.05
CA GLY A 223 -1.88 -6.85 -23.12
C GLY A 223 -0.75 -7.27 -24.07
N VAL A 224 -0.79 -8.54 -24.45
CA VAL A 224 0.16 -9.16 -25.38
C VAL A 224 0.29 -8.34 -26.68
N GLY A 225 1.54 -8.04 -27.04
CA GLY A 225 1.85 -7.25 -28.23
C GLY A 225 1.60 -5.76 -28.07
N TRP A 226 1.55 -5.25 -26.82
CA TRP A 226 1.30 -3.84 -26.50
C TRP A 226 -0.03 -3.33 -27.07
N LYS A 227 -1.04 -4.20 -27.08
CA LYS A 227 -2.41 -3.82 -27.45
C LYS A 227 -3.16 -3.32 -26.21
N PRO A 228 -3.85 -2.19 -26.27
CA PRO A 228 -4.60 -1.70 -25.13
C PRO A 228 -5.74 -2.68 -24.79
N ILE A 229 -5.91 -3.01 -23.50
CA ILE A 229 -6.95 -3.96 -23.03
C ILE A 229 -8.37 -3.37 -23.20
N THR A 230 -8.49 -2.05 -23.06
CA THR A 230 -9.72 -1.29 -23.30
C THR A 230 -9.45 -0.12 -24.23
N GLY A 231 -10.49 0.52 -24.77
CA GLY A 231 -10.33 1.76 -25.53
C GLY A 231 -10.05 3.01 -24.68
N LEU A 232 -10.10 2.93 -23.34
CA LEU A 232 -10.01 4.11 -22.46
C LEU A 232 -8.61 4.73 -22.50
N LEU A 233 -8.49 6.05 -22.38
CA LEU A 233 -7.18 6.70 -22.20
C LEU A 233 -6.64 6.52 -20.78
N ASP A 234 -7.54 6.30 -19.82
CA ASP A 234 -7.25 5.99 -18.44
C ASP A 234 -8.21 4.90 -17.95
N ASP A 235 -7.66 3.71 -17.75
CA ASP A 235 -8.39 2.53 -17.30
C ASP A 235 -8.86 2.63 -15.85
N LYS A 236 -8.35 3.60 -15.07
CA LYS A 236 -8.96 3.94 -13.76
C LYS A 236 -10.28 4.68 -13.89
N GLY A 237 -10.72 5.02 -15.11
CA GLY A 237 -12.06 5.56 -15.33
C GLY A 237 -12.24 7.00 -14.88
N LEU A 238 -11.16 7.79 -14.84
CA LEU A 238 -11.25 9.23 -14.53
C LEU A 238 -11.32 10.09 -15.79
N LEU A 239 -10.92 9.57 -16.96
CA LEU A 239 -10.86 10.35 -18.22
C LEU A 239 -11.20 9.51 -19.46
N TRP A 240 -12.09 10.02 -20.32
CA TRP A 240 -12.32 9.58 -21.70
C TRP A 240 -12.29 10.78 -22.64
N GLU A 241 -11.43 10.79 -23.66
CA GLU A 241 -11.30 11.91 -24.62
C GLU A 241 -11.16 13.29 -23.93
N GLY A 242 -10.45 13.33 -22.80
CA GLY A 242 -10.26 14.56 -22.01
C GLY A 242 -11.46 14.98 -21.15
N ARG A 243 -12.52 14.15 -21.05
CA ARG A 243 -13.69 14.39 -20.19
C ARG A 243 -13.68 13.45 -18.99
N VAL A 244 -14.08 13.97 -17.84
CA VAL A 244 -14.31 13.15 -16.65
C VAL A 244 -15.54 12.27 -16.89
N ILE A 245 -15.36 10.96 -16.78
CA ILE A 245 -16.46 9.99 -16.87
C ILE A 245 -16.92 9.60 -15.46
N PRO A 246 -18.23 9.39 -15.24
CA PRO A 246 -18.72 8.88 -13.97
C PRO A 246 -18.15 7.49 -13.67
N GLU A 247 -17.94 7.19 -12.38
CA GLU A 247 -17.46 5.87 -11.94
C GLU A 247 -18.41 4.72 -12.34
N THR A 248 -19.69 5.04 -12.57
CA THR A 248 -20.74 4.11 -12.98
C THR A 248 -20.81 3.91 -14.50
N ASP A 249 -19.88 4.49 -15.27
CA ASP A 249 -19.89 4.35 -16.73
C ASP A 249 -19.63 2.89 -17.12
N GLU A 250 -20.55 2.33 -17.92
CA GLU A 250 -20.53 0.93 -18.34
C GLU A 250 -19.24 0.51 -19.04
N ARG A 251 -18.49 1.46 -19.61
CA ARG A 251 -17.21 1.20 -20.28
C ARG A 251 -16.07 0.84 -19.32
N CYS A 252 -16.12 1.33 -18.08
CA CYS A 252 -15.10 1.07 -17.06
C CYS A 252 -15.37 -0.23 -16.28
N LEU A 253 -16.65 -0.62 -16.17
CA LEU A 253 -17.09 -1.70 -15.31
C LEU A 253 -16.45 -3.07 -15.61
N PRO A 254 -16.26 -3.52 -16.86
CA PRO A 254 -15.74 -4.86 -17.12
C PRO A 254 -14.35 -5.09 -16.52
N LEU A 255 -13.41 -4.16 -16.79
CA LEU A 255 -12.04 -4.25 -16.28
C LEU A 255 -12.01 -4.06 -14.77
N MET A 256 -12.73 -3.08 -14.23
CA MET A 256 -12.77 -2.84 -12.78
C MET A 256 -13.36 -4.02 -12.01
N ASN A 257 -14.38 -4.67 -12.55
CA ASN A 257 -14.96 -5.87 -11.95
C ASN A 257 -13.96 -7.03 -11.97
N ALA A 258 -13.21 -7.22 -13.06
CA ALA A 258 -12.16 -8.24 -13.12
C ALA A 258 -11.05 -7.98 -12.10
N ILE A 259 -10.57 -6.73 -12.00
CA ILE A 259 -9.54 -6.33 -11.02
C ILE A 259 -10.07 -6.51 -9.59
N THR A 260 -11.31 -6.10 -9.31
CA THR A 260 -11.92 -6.26 -7.98
C THR A 260 -12.02 -7.73 -7.60
N ARG A 261 -12.44 -8.61 -8.52
CA ARG A 261 -12.54 -10.05 -8.25
C ARG A 261 -11.19 -10.70 -7.98
N VAL A 262 -10.16 -10.39 -8.76
CA VAL A 262 -8.84 -11.02 -8.59
C VAL A 262 -8.06 -10.47 -7.39
N THR A 263 -8.26 -9.21 -7.03
CA THR A 263 -7.48 -8.55 -5.96
C THR A 263 -8.21 -8.46 -4.62
N GLY A 264 -9.54 -8.51 -4.62
CA GLY A 264 -10.35 -8.17 -3.44
C GLY A 264 -10.37 -6.67 -3.12
N ILE A 265 -9.77 -5.81 -3.95
CA ILE A 265 -9.70 -4.36 -3.74
C ILE A 265 -10.89 -3.70 -4.42
N THR A 266 -11.64 -2.87 -3.68
CA THR A 266 -12.80 -2.17 -4.23
C THR A 266 -12.40 -1.19 -5.35
N THR A 267 -13.31 -0.94 -6.29
CA THR A 267 -13.15 0.09 -7.34
C THR A 267 -12.78 1.46 -6.75
N LYS A 268 -13.39 1.83 -5.61
CA LYS A 268 -13.11 3.09 -4.93
C LYS A 268 -11.65 3.17 -4.45
N GLU A 269 -11.13 2.11 -3.82
CA GLU A 269 -9.73 2.07 -3.40
C GLU A 269 -8.80 2.09 -4.62
N ILE A 270 -9.10 1.39 -5.70
CA ILE A 270 -8.29 1.42 -6.94
C ILE A 270 -8.23 2.84 -7.53
N GLN A 271 -9.35 3.56 -7.56
CA GLN A 271 -9.44 4.87 -8.19
C GLN A 271 -8.95 6.03 -7.32
N ARG A 272 -9.19 5.96 -6.00
CA ARG A 272 -9.01 7.09 -5.06
C ARG A 272 -8.18 6.73 -3.83
N PHE A 273 -7.31 5.73 -3.95
CA PHE A 273 -6.44 5.29 -2.86
C PHE A 273 -5.75 6.45 -2.15
N HIS A 274 -5.73 6.40 -0.82
CA HIS A 274 -4.83 7.21 0.00
C HIS A 274 -4.11 6.33 1.02
N PRO A 275 -2.78 6.50 1.17
CA PRO A 275 -2.05 5.89 2.27
C PRO A 275 -2.62 6.30 3.61
N ASN A 276 -2.90 5.33 4.47
CA ASN A 276 -3.36 5.55 5.84
C ASN A 276 -3.30 4.21 6.61
N THR A 277 -3.55 4.28 7.92
CA THR A 277 -3.60 3.11 8.81
C THR A 277 -5.04 2.70 9.19
N HIS A 278 -6.02 2.99 8.35
CA HIS A 278 -7.37 2.43 8.43
C HIS A 278 -7.45 1.09 7.69
N ASP A 279 -8.48 0.30 8.00
CA ASP A 279 -8.77 -0.98 7.33
C ASP A 279 -7.56 -1.92 7.23
N ILE A 280 -6.74 -1.94 8.30
CA ILE A 280 -5.44 -2.63 8.31
C ILE A 280 -5.59 -4.10 7.93
N SER A 281 -6.58 -4.79 8.49
CA SER A 281 -6.80 -6.21 8.22
C SER A 281 -7.11 -6.47 6.75
N GLU A 282 -7.93 -5.61 6.13
CA GLU A 282 -8.26 -5.70 4.70
C GLU A 282 -7.02 -5.46 3.84
N ARG A 283 -6.27 -4.39 4.12
CA ARG A 283 -5.03 -4.03 3.41
C ARG A 283 -3.95 -5.11 3.55
N MET A 284 -3.80 -5.72 4.72
CA MET A 284 -2.93 -6.89 4.92
C MET A 284 -3.41 -8.10 4.12
N GLY A 285 -4.72 -8.31 4.02
CA GLY A 285 -5.31 -9.33 3.15
C GLY A 285 -4.93 -9.17 1.68
N TRP A 286 -4.79 -7.93 1.18
CA TRP A 286 -4.39 -7.67 -0.21
C TRP A 286 -2.97 -8.14 -0.56
N ILE A 287 -2.05 -8.19 0.40
CA ILE A 287 -0.67 -8.67 0.19
C ILE A 287 -0.50 -10.13 0.60
N ALA A 288 -1.36 -10.64 1.49
CA ALA A 288 -1.33 -12.02 1.93
C ALA A 288 -1.45 -13.02 0.76
N SER A 289 -2.33 -12.74 -0.20
CA SER A 289 -2.56 -13.56 -1.40
C SER A 289 -1.53 -13.37 -2.52
N ARG A 290 -0.50 -12.54 -2.30
CA ARG A 290 0.52 -12.21 -3.31
C ARG A 290 1.87 -12.84 -2.97
N ASP A 291 2.63 -13.15 -4.02
CA ASP A 291 3.94 -13.76 -3.98
C ASP A 291 5.06 -12.72 -4.15
N THR A 292 6.16 -12.93 -3.44
CA THR A 292 7.39 -12.15 -3.59
C THR A 292 8.59 -13.06 -3.82
N THR A 293 9.57 -12.56 -4.58
CA THR A 293 10.83 -13.30 -4.80
C THR A 293 11.69 -13.31 -3.55
N ARG A 294 11.75 -12.18 -2.84
CA ARG A 294 12.36 -12.06 -1.52
C ARG A 294 11.25 -11.97 -0.49
N GLY A 295 11.28 -12.79 0.55
CA GLY A 295 10.19 -12.84 1.52
C GLY A 295 9.99 -11.49 2.23
N GLU A 296 11.06 -10.74 2.47
CA GLU A 296 11.02 -9.40 3.08
C GLU A 296 10.22 -8.38 2.26
N ASP A 297 10.13 -8.57 0.93
CA ASP A 297 9.37 -7.67 0.07
C ASP A 297 7.88 -7.68 0.38
N LYS A 298 7.32 -8.73 1.02
CA LYS A 298 5.92 -8.68 1.50
C LYS A 298 5.71 -7.53 2.48
N ALA A 299 6.69 -7.24 3.32
CA ALA A 299 6.64 -6.13 4.26
C ALA A 299 6.99 -4.80 3.56
N TYR A 300 8.06 -4.79 2.76
CA TYR A 300 8.52 -3.56 2.11
C TYR A 300 7.49 -3.01 1.11
N SER A 301 6.78 -3.88 0.38
CA SER A 301 5.71 -3.48 -0.53
C SER A 301 4.43 -3.02 0.17
N MET A 302 4.39 -2.92 1.50
CA MET A 302 3.24 -2.39 2.25
C MET A 302 3.50 -1.03 2.89
N MET A 303 4.74 -0.57 2.98
CA MET A 303 5.05 0.69 3.67
C MET A 303 4.31 1.89 3.03
N GLY A 304 4.25 1.94 1.69
CA GLY A 304 3.52 2.97 0.95
C GLY A 304 1.99 2.85 1.05
N ILE A 305 1.47 1.62 1.26
CA ILE A 305 0.03 1.38 1.48
C ILE A 305 -0.40 1.98 2.82
N PHE A 306 0.42 1.80 3.85
CA PHE A 306 0.14 2.31 5.19
C PHE A 306 0.65 3.74 5.45
N GLY A 307 1.41 4.32 4.52
CA GLY A 307 2.00 5.64 4.70
C GLY A 307 3.10 5.68 5.77
N VAL A 308 3.75 4.54 6.02
CA VAL A 308 4.86 4.40 6.97
C VAL A 308 6.18 4.24 6.23
N SER A 309 7.30 4.32 6.95
CA SER A 309 8.63 4.16 6.35
C SER A 309 9.53 3.30 7.21
N ILE A 310 10.13 2.28 6.60
CA ILE A 310 11.10 1.38 7.22
C ILE A 310 12.33 1.27 6.31
N SER A 311 13.53 1.10 6.88
CA SER A 311 14.75 0.88 6.08
C SER A 311 14.80 -0.51 5.45
N ILE A 312 15.42 -0.62 4.28
CA ILE A 312 15.56 -1.89 3.55
C ILE A 312 16.79 -2.64 4.06
N ALA A 313 16.58 -3.87 4.51
CA ALA A 313 17.61 -4.72 5.10
C ALA A 313 17.46 -6.17 4.61
N TYR A 314 17.74 -6.41 3.34
CA TYR A 314 17.69 -7.76 2.78
C TYR A 314 18.63 -8.72 3.50
N GLY A 315 18.12 -9.90 3.86
CA GLY A 315 18.81 -10.87 4.73
C GLY A 315 18.38 -10.79 6.19
N GLU A 316 17.54 -9.82 6.59
CA GLU A 316 16.99 -9.76 7.95
C GLU A 316 15.97 -10.87 8.25
N GLY A 317 15.41 -11.49 7.20
CA GLY A 317 14.40 -12.54 7.28
C GLY A 317 12.96 -12.00 7.24
N THR A 318 12.04 -12.79 6.70
CA THR A 318 10.66 -12.40 6.42
C THR A 318 9.91 -11.90 7.65
N GLN A 319 9.93 -12.68 8.75
CA GLN A 319 9.22 -12.29 9.98
C GLN A 319 9.79 -11.02 10.61
N ARG A 320 11.11 -10.80 10.52
CA ARG A 320 11.75 -9.59 11.07
C ARG A 320 11.38 -8.34 10.26
N ALA A 321 11.37 -8.44 8.93
CA ALA A 321 10.89 -7.37 8.07
C ALA A 321 9.41 -7.06 8.35
N PHE A 322 8.57 -8.08 8.52
CA PHE A 322 7.16 -7.93 8.84
C PHE A 322 6.93 -7.32 10.24
N TYR A 323 7.69 -7.75 11.26
CA TYR A 323 7.70 -7.13 12.59
C TYR A 323 8.00 -5.63 12.52
N ARG A 324 8.98 -5.21 11.71
CA ARG A 324 9.31 -3.79 11.56
C ARG A 324 8.19 -3.00 10.89
N LEU A 325 7.50 -3.58 9.91
CA LEU A 325 6.29 -3.00 9.34
C LEU A 325 5.19 -2.87 10.41
N PHE A 326 4.89 -3.94 11.13
CA PHE A 326 3.89 -3.95 12.19
C PHE A 326 4.17 -2.86 13.23
N LYS A 327 5.41 -2.77 13.69
CA LYS A 327 5.86 -1.74 14.64
C LYS A 327 5.66 -0.32 14.07
N ALA A 328 6.05 -0.08 12.83
CA ALA A 328 5.88 1.23 12.20
C ALA A 328 4.40 1.62 12.05
N ILE A 329 3.51 0.66 11.81
CA ILE A 329 2.05 0.88 11.77
C ILE A 329 1.51 1.18 13.17
N LEU A 330 1.92 0.38 14.17
CA LEU A 330 1.52 0.54 15.57
C LEU A 330 1.84 1.95 16.10
N GLU A 331 3.02 2.49 15.74
CA GLU A 331 3.48 3.81 16.18
C GLU A 331 2.59 4.97 15.69
N VAL A 332 1.84 4.79 14.60
CA VAL A 332 1.03 5.87 13.98
C VAL A 332 -0.45 5.50 13.82
N SER A 333 -0.89 4.37 14.35
CA SER A 333 -2.26 3.89 14.19
C SER A 333 -3.00 3.83 15.52
N SER A 334 -4.23 4.33 15.52
CA SER A 334 -5.27 4.05 16.52
C SER A 334 -6.26 2.99 16.04
N SER A 335 -6.01 2.38 14.88
CA SER A 335 -6.96 1.51 14.23
C SER A 335 -7.02 0.15 14.90
N HIS A 336 -8.26 -0.19 15.17
CA HIS A 336 -8.69 -1.46 15.64
C HIS A 336 -8.26 -2.64 14.72
N GLY A 337 -8.12 -2.44 13.41
CA GLY A 337 -7.76 -3.53 12.49
C GLY A 337 -6.42 -4.22 12.75
N LEU A 338 -5.50 -3.61 13.51
CA LEU A 338 -4.14 -4.13 13.69
C LEU A 338 -4.07 -5.45 14.47
N PHE A 339 -5.00 -5.69 15.40
CA PHE A 339 -5.01 -6.90 16.23
C PHE A 339 -5.99 -7.97 15.76
N ASN A 340 -6.68 -7.73 14.64
CA ASN A 340 -7.63 -8.66 14.03
C ASN A 340 -6.90 -9.67 13.14
N TRP A 341 -6.21 -10.62 13.76
CA TRP A 341 -5.46 -11.64 13.04
C TRP A 341 -5.47 -12.97 13.80
N ALA A 342 -5.22 -14.06 13.07
CA ALA A 342 -5.19 -15.44 13.55
C ALA A 342 -3.91 -16.16 13.11
N GLY A 343 -3.66 -17.33 13.68
CA GLY A 343 -2.44 -18.11 13.46
C GLY A 343 -1.29 -17.72 14.37
N SER A 344 -0.07 -17.98 13.90
CA SER A 344 1.13 -17.97 14.73
C SER A 344 1.75 -16.56 14.87
N PRO A 345 2.25 -16.22 16.07
CA PRO A 345 3.00 -14.99 16.30
C PRO A 345 4.38 -15.04 15.64
N VAL A 346 5.08 -13.90 15.64
CA VAL A 346 6.51 -13.86 15.31
C VAL A 346 7.31 -14.75 16.25
N ASP A 347 8.44 -15.25 15.77
CA ASP A 347 9.38 -16.03 16.58
C ASP A 347 9.86 -15.26 17.83
N ASP A 348 9.95 -15.95 18.97
CA ASP A 348 10.36 -15.37 20.26
C ASP A 348 11.76 -14.72 20.21
N THR A 349 12.63 -15.11 19.26
CA THR A 349 13.95 -14.47 19.05
C THR A 349 13.84 -13.09 18.39
N ILE A 350 12.69 -12.74 17.82
CA ILE A 350 12.39 -11.42 17.26
C ILE A 350 11.77 -10.53 18.33
N HIS A 351 10.74 -11.01 19.03
CA HIS A 351 10.08 -10.27 20.11
C HIS A 351 9.29 -11.20 21.04
N PRO A 352 9.28 -11.00 22.37
CA PRO A 352 8.60 -11.89 23.34
C PRO A 352 7.08 -11.71 23.42
N SER A 353 6.43 -11.09 22.43
CA SER A 353 4.99 -10.79 22.46
C SER A 353 4.25 -11.66 21.46
N ASP A 354 3.22 -12.37 21.93
CA ASP A 354 2.37 -13.18 21.05
C ASP A 354 1.32 -12.34 20.31
N MET A 355 1.27 -11.02 20.57
CA MET A 355 0.36 -10.06 19.92
C MET A 355 0.87 -9.54 18.57
N ILE A 356 2.00 -10.04 18.09
CA ILE A 356 2.58 -9.65 16.81
C ILE A 356 2.44 -10.80 15.81
N PRO A 357 1.73 -10.63 14.68
CA PRO A 357 1.56 -11.68 13.69
C PRO A 357 2.87 -12.00 12.97
N SER A 358 3.09 -13.28 12.67
CA SER A 358 4.26 -13.76 11.92
C SER A 358 4.33 -13.24 10.48
N SER A 359 3.17 -12.95 9.87
CA SER A 359 3.06 -12.61 8.44
C SER A 359 1.72 -11.93 8.11
N ALA A 360 1.55 -11.50 6.85
CA ALA A 360 0.29 -10.91 6.39
C ALA A 360 -0.84 -11.95 6.27
N GLU A 361 -0.49 -13.21 6.07
CA GLU A 361 -1.39 -14.36 5.97
C GLU A 361 -2.23 -14.56 7.22
N CYS A 362 -1.73 -14.10 8.38
CA CYS A 362 -2.49 -14.05 9.62
C CYS A 362 -3.77 -13.20 9.54
N TYR A 363 -3.87 -12.30 8.55
CA TYR A 363 -5.05 -11.45 8.31
C TYR A 363 -6.01 -12.04 7.25
N LEU A 364 -5.79 -13.26 6.78
CA LEU A 364 -6.74 -13.93 5.88
C LEU A 364 -7.99 -14.39 6.65
N GLY A 365 -9.15 -14.24 6.02
CA GLY A 365 -10.43 -14.69 6.60
C GLY A 365 -10.94 -13.83 7.76
N VAL A 366 -10.44 -12.59 7.90
CA VAL A 366 -10.99 -11.62 8.84
C VAL A 366 -12.44 -11.30 8.41
N PRO A 367 -13.44 -11.46 9.28
CA PRO A 367 -14.82 -11.15 8.94
C PRO A 367 -15.00 -9.65 8.70
N THR A 368 -15.96 -9.26 7.85
CA THR A 368 -16.35 -7.85 7.72
C THR A 368 -16.92 -7.36 9.05
N ILE A 369 -16.22 -6.43 9.70
CA ILE A 369 -16.64 -5.89 11.00
C ILE A 369 -17.33 -4.55 10.77
N TRP A 370 -18.62 -4.51 11.08
CA TRP A 370 -19.42 -3.28 10.99
C TRP A 370 -19.29 -2.50 12.30
N TRP A 371 -18.43 -1.49 12.30
CA TRP A 371 -18.30 -0.59 13.44
C TRP A 371 -19.55 0.29 13.56
N HIS A 372 -20.29 0.18 14.67
CA HIS A 372 -21.40 1.09 14.92
C HIS A 372 -20.85 2.49 15.21
N ARG A 373 -21.59 3.56 14.90
CA ARG A 373 -21.18 4.95 15.21
C ARG A 373 -20.81 5.18 16.69
N ARG A 374 -21.33 4.34 17.59
CA ARG A 374 -21.02 4.36 19.03
C ARG A 374 -19.67 3.70 19.35
N ASP A 375 -19.23 2.76 18.53
CA ASP A 375 -17.96 2.06 18.66
C ASP A 375 -16.79 2.89 18.06
N LEU A 376 -17.11 3.92 17.26
CA LEU A 376 -16.14 4.79 16.58
C LEU A 376 -15.79 6.08 17.36
N ASP A 377 -16.63 6.47 18.32
CA ASP A 377 -16.49 7.74 19.08
C ASP A 377 -15.56 7.61 20.31
N VAL A 378 -14.82 6.51 20.40
CA VAL A 378 -14.00 6.17 21.57
C VAL A 378 -12.58 6.71 21.37
N GLN A 379 -12.18 7.66 22.21
CA GLN A 379 -10.78 8.03 22.30
C GLN A 379 -10.00 6.87 22.92
N VAL A 380 -8.97 6.40 22.21
CA VAL A 380 -7.99 5.47 22.79
C VAL A 380 -7.25 6.25 23.89
N GLU A 381 -7.69 6.14 25.14
CA GLU A 381 -7.07 6.83 26.28
C GLU A 381 -5.61 6.38 26.48
N GLU A 382 -5.31 5.10 26.20
CA GLU A 382 -3.98 4.52 26.29
C GLU A 382 -3.70 3.60 25.09
N PRO A 383 -2.80 3.99 24.16
CA PRO A 383 -2.46 3.14 23.03
C PRO A 383 -1.65 1.91 23.46
N ALA A 384 -1.71 0.86 22.63
CA ALA A 384 -0.88 -0.32 22.81
C ALA A 384 0.60 0.02 22.56
N THR A 385 1.50 -0.45 23.42
CA THR A 385 2.93 -0.12 23.38
C THR A 385 3.78 -1.38 23.48
N LEU A 386 4.76 -1.51 22.58
CA LEU A 386 5.76 -2.57 22.66
C LEU A 386 6.77 -2.31 23.78
N THR A 387 7.01 -3.30 24.62
CA THR A 387 7.98 -3.26 25.72
C THR A 387 8.86 -4.52 25.72
N SER A 388 9.96 -4.51 26.45
CA SER A 388 10.80 -5.71 26.64
C SER A 388 10.07 -6.86 27.34
N ALA A 389 8.95 -6.59 28.02
CA ALA A 389 8.11 -7.60 28.66
C ALA A 389 6.99 -8.12 27.74
N GLY A 390 6.79 -7.55 26.56
CA GLY A 390 5.67 -7.85 25.66
C GLY A 390 4.88 -6.61 25.24
N MET A 391 3.74 -6.81 24.58
CA MET A 391 2.81 -5.75 24.21
C MET A 391 2.01 -5.32 25.43
N ARG A 392 2.24 -4.09 25.91
CA ARG A 392 1.40 -3.49 26.94
C ARG A 392 0.12 -2.97 26.29
N MET A 393 -1.03 -3.52 26.65
CA MET A 393 -2.32 -3.04 26.17
C MET A 393 -3.43 -3.26 27.21
N LYS A 394 -4.47 -2.43 27.15
CA LYS A 394 -5.70 -2.65 27.90
C LYS A 394 -6.60 -3.61 27.12
N VAL A 395 -7.20 -4.56 27.82
CA VAL A 395 -8.22 -5.46 27.28
C VAL A 395 -9.33 -5.64 28.30
N LEU A 396 -10.53 -5.92 27.81
CA LEU A 396 -11.64 -6.42 28.62
C LEU A 396 -11.53 -7.95 28.68
N THR A 397 -11.13 -8.49 29.82
CA THR A 397 -10.98 -9.94 30.04
C THR A 397 -12.31 -10.56 30.41
N VAL A 398 -12.67 -11.61 29.68
CA VAL A 398 -13.92 -12.36 29.84
C VAL A 398 -13.55 -13.84 30.01
N PRO A 399 -13.88 -14.49 31.13
CA PRO A 399 -13.63 -15.92 31.31
C PRO A 399 -14.27 -16.77 30.21
N VAL A 400 -13.56 -17.82 29.79
CA VAL A 400 -13.98 -18.71 28.71
C VAL A 400 -14.01 -20.16 29.19
N GLN A 401 -15.01 -20.89 28.73
CA GLN A 401 -15.08 -22.34 28.83
C GLN A 401 -14.81 -22.96 27.47
N PHE A 402 -14.16 -24.13 27.44
CA PHE A 402 -13.94 -24.88 26.20
C PHE A 402 -14.77 -26.14 26.13
N SER A 403 -15.18 -26.44 24.91
CA SER A 403 -15.68 -27.75 24.52
C SER A 403 -14.85 -28.24 23.33
N CYS A 404 -14.70 -29.56 23.22
CA CYS A 404 -14.13 -30.20 22.05
C CYS A 404 -15.10 -31.27 21.58
N VAL A 405 -15.59 -31.12 20.35
CA VAL A 405 -16.52 -32.05 19.71
C VAL A 405 -15.99 -32.32 18.30
N ASP A 406 -15.83 -33.59 17.93
CA ASP A 406 -15.34 -34.01 16.60
C ASP A 406 -14.03 -33.34 16.15
N SER A 407 -13.09 -33.14 17.07
CA SER A 407 -11.81 -32.42 16.83
C SER A 407 -11.96 -30.93 16.48
N GLU A 408 -13.13 -30.34 16.71
CA GLU A 408 -13.33 -28.89 16.72
C GLU A 408 -13.30 -28.39 18.16
N TRP A 409 -12.31 -27.54 18.44
CA TRP A 409 -12.26 -26.84 19.72
C TRP A 409 -13.08 -25.56 19.60
N LYS A 410 -13.93 -25.37 20.59
CA LYS A 410 -14.79 -24.21 20.68
C LYS A 410 -14.65 -23.56 22.04
N ALA A 411 -14.77 -22.24 22.04
CA ALA A 411 -14.79 -21.42 23.23
C ALA A 411 -16.17 -20.79 23.38
N GLN A 412 -16.72 -20.86 24.58
CA GLN A 412 -17.95 -20.17 24.95
C GLN A 412 -17.63 -19.19 26.08
N CYS A 413 -18.17 -17.99 25.97
CA CYS A 413 -18.11 -16.99 27.02
C CYS A 413 -19.51 -16.45 27.27
N MET A 414 -19.73 -15.85 28.45
CA MET A 414 -21.07 -15.39 28.83
C MET A 414 -21.65 -14.29 27.93
N LEU A 415 -20.80 -13.59 27.16
CA LEU A 415 -21.23 -12.50 26.29
C LEU A 415 -22.02 -12.96 25.07
N VAL A 416 -21.92 -14.21 24.65
CA VAL A 416 -22.56 -14.74 23.44
C VAL A 416 -23.10 -16.14 23.72
N GLU A 417 -24.30 -16.43 23.21
CA GLU A 417 -24.93 -17.75 23.43
C GLU A 417 -24.24 -18.85 22.61
N GLU A 418 -23.79 -18.50 21.40
CA GLU A 418 -23.15 -19.42 20.47
C GLU A 418 -21.72 -19.78 20.89
N GLU A 419 -21.33 -21.03 20.65
CA GLU A 419 -19.95 -21.48 20.79
C GLU A 419 -19.10 -20.95 19.60
N ILE A 420 -17.96 -20.33 19.90
CA ILE A 420 -17.06 -19.79 18.88
C ILE A 420 -15.99 -20.83 18.56
N ILE A 421 -15.90 -21.23 17.29
CA ILE A 421 -14.87 -22.16 16.82
C ILE A 421 -13.51 -21.45 16.81
N ILE A 422 -12.58 -21.95 17.60
CA ILE A 422 -11.22 -21.37 17.76
C ILE A 422 -10.15 -22.17 17.03
N TRP A 423 -10.34 -23.48 16.86
CA TRP A 423 -9.35 -24.38 16.27
C TRP A 423 -10.00 -25.64 15.68
N ARG A 424 -9.39 -26.18 14.63
CA ARG A 424 -9.75 -27.47 14.02
C ARG A 424 -8.52 -28.36 13.99
N GLY A 425 -8.51 -29.43 14.78
CA GLY A 425 -7.39 -30.37 14.87
C GLY A 425 -7.35 -31.13 16.19
N THR A 426 -6.56 -32.19 16.24
CA THR A 426 -6.42 -33.09 17.39
C THR A 426 -5.48 -32.57 18.48
N ASP A 427 -4.67 -31.54 18.18
CA ASP A 427 -3.47 -31.20 18.94
C ASP A 427 -3.59 -29.90 19.77
N MET A 428 -4.76 -29.62 20.35
CA MET A 428 -4.77 -28.62 21.44
C MET A 428 -4.34 -29.31 22.74
N MET A 429 -3.28 -28.76 23.37
CA MET A 429 -2.69 -29.25 24.61
C MET A 429 -3.76 -29.60 25.66
N GLU A 430 -3.57 -30.75 26.33
CA GLU A 430 -4.32 -31.13 27.54
C GLU A 430 -4.47 -29.91 28.46
N SER A 431 -5.72 -29.56 28.82
CA SER A 431 -6.00 -28.47 29.75
C SER A 431 -5.38 -28.81 31.11
N PRO A 432 -4.26 -28.19 31.52
CA PRO A 432 -3.69 -28.45 32.83
C PRO A 432 -4.67 -27.91 33.87
N THR A 433 -4.85 -28.63 34.98
CA THR A 433 -5.73 -28.24 36.09
C THR A 433 -5.40 -26.87 36.70
N ASN A 434 -4.23 -26.28 36.36
CA ASN A 434 -3.74 -24.98 36.82
C ASN A 434 -3.68 -23.91 35.70
N THR A 435 -4.57 -23.98 34.69
CA THR A 435 -4.61 -22.97 33.61
C THR A 435 -5.94 -22.24 33.59
N GLU A 436 -5.86 -20.91 33.50
CA GLU A 436 -7.02 -20.05 33.24
C GLU A 436 -7.02 -19.56 31.79
N PHE A 437 -8.22 -19.40 31.26
CA PHE A 437 -8.42 -18.90 29.91
C PHE A 437 -9.47 -17.79 29.89
N ALA A 438 -9.24 -16.83 29.02
CA ALA A 438 -10.14 -15.69 28.84
C ALA A 438 -10.10 -15.23 27.38
N PHE A 439 -11.16 -14.57 26.95
CA PHE A 439 -11.08 -13.65 25.83
C PHE A 439 -10.57 -12.30 26.30
N GLY A 440 -9.54 -11.80 25.64
CA GLY A 440 -9.13 -10.40 25.72
C GLY A 440 -9.83 -9.63 24.61
N ILE A 441 -10.94 -8.98 24.93
CA ILE A 441 -11.63 -8.08 23.98
C ILE A 441 -10.88 -6.76 23.99
N TRP A 442 -10.28 -6.44 22.85
CA TRP A 442 -9.33 -5.33 22.77
C TRP A 442 -9.95 -4.11 22.06
N ASN A 443 -11.06 -4.28 21.32
CA ASN A 443 -11.87 -3.19 20.76
C ASN A 443 -12.98 -2.68 21.70
N PHE A 444 -12.76 -2.78 23.01
CA PHE A 444 -13.71 -2.33 24.02
C PHE A 444 -13.79 -0.79 24.08
N ILE A 445 -14.89 -0.27 24.63
CA ILE A 445 -15.17 1.16 24.69
C ILE A 445 -14.72 1.73 26.03
N THR A 446 -13.87 2.76 26.04
CA THR A 446 -13.55 3.54 27.25
C THR A 446 -14.71 4.50 27.54
N GLY A 447 -15.72 3.99 28.24
CA GLY A 447 -16.93 4.74 28.56
C GLY A 447 -17.80 4.01 29.58
N PRO A 448 -19.00 4.53 29.88
CA PRO A 448 -19.89 3.95 30.88
C PRO A 448 -20.40 2.56 30.49
N ARG A 449 -20.26 2.15 29.22
CA ARG A 449 -20.69 0.86 28.68
C ARG A 449 -19.57 0.29 27.81
N PRO A 450 -18.70 -0.56 28.35
CA PRO A 450 -17.44 -0.89 27.67
C PRO A 450 -17.56 -2.02 26.64
N VAL A 451 -18.63 -2.81 26.65
CA VAL A 451 -18.82 -3.92 25.69
C VAL A 451 -19.36 -3.36 24.36
N PRO A 452 -18.64 -3.51 23.23
CA PRO A 452 -19.09 -3.03 21.93
C PRO A 452 -20.15 -3.98 21.33
N ARG A 453 -20.92 -3.48 20.35
CA ARG A 453 -21.93 -4.31 19.66
C ARG A 453 -21.31 -5.39 18.77
N HIS A 454 -20.10 -5.17 18.29
CA HIS A 454 -19.28 -6.18 17.64
C HIS A 454 -17.95 -6.26 18.37
N SER A 455 -17.68 -7.41 18.98
CA SER A 455 -16.45 -7.65 19.73
C SER A 455 -15.45 -8.41 18.87
N THR A 456 -14.19 -8.00 18.97
CA THR A 456 -13.04 -8.77 18.48
C THR A 456 -12.18 -9.13 19.66
N ALA A 457 -11.74 -10.38 19.70
CA ALA A 457 -11.04 -10.93 20.85
C ALA A 457 -9.78 -11.67 20.42
N VAL A 458 -8.86 -11.75 21.37
CA VAL A 458 -7.78 -12.72 21.36
C VAL A 458 -8.04 -13.78 22.42
N LEU A 459 -7.71 -15.03 22.12
CA LEU A 459 -7.75 -16.07 23.14
C LEU A 459 -6.52 -15.95 24.02
N LEU A 460 -6.72 -15.81 25.33
CA LEU A 460 -5.67 -15.65 26.32
C LEU A 460 -5.57 -16.89 27.19
N ARG A 461 -4.33 -17.24 27.55
CA ARG A 461 -4.00 -18.31 28.50
C ARG A 461 -3.12 -17.76 29.63
N ARG A 462 -3.42 -18.13 30.86
CA ARG A 462 -2.63 -17.82 32.06
C ARG A 462 -2.29 -19.09 32.81
N TRP A 463 -1.00 -19.25 33.13
CA TRP A 463 -0.50 -20.38 33.94
C TRP A 463 -0.43 -19.99 35.41
N LEU A 464 -0.97 -20.85 36.28
CA LEU A 464 -0.92 -20.70 37.73
C LEU A 464 0.19 -21.60 38.31
N GLU A 465 1.46 -21.33 38.01
CA GLU A 465 2.59 -22.03 38.64
C GLU A 465 3.15 -21.24 39.84
N MET A 466 3.55 -21.95 40.90
CA MET A 466 4.06 -21.34 42.13
C MET A 466 5.47 -20.77 41.90
N GLY A 467 5.61 -19.44 41.97
CA GLY A 467 6.90 -18.75 42.11
C GLY A 467 7.19 -17.66 41.08
N TRP A 468 6.37 -17.52 40.03
CA TRP A 468 6.44 -16.43 39.06
C TRP A 468 5.09 -15.73 38.99
N ASP A 469 5.07 -14.42 38.76
CA ASP A 469 3.81 -13.71 38.54
C ASP A 469 3.11 -14.28 37.29
N PRO A 470 1.87 -14.79 37.41
CA PRO A 470 1.18 -15.47 36.32
C PRO A 470 0.92 -14.50 35.16
N LYS A 471 1.51 -14.77 33.99
CA LYS A 471 1.43 -13.93 32.80
C LYS A 471 0.40 -14.47 31.80
N TRP A 472 -0.43 -13.57 31.27
CA TRP A 472 -1.31 -13.87 30.13
C TRP A 472 -0.49 -13.95 28.83
N ARG A 473 -0.77 -14.94 28.00
CA ARG A 473 -0.22 -15.08 26.63
C ARG A 473 -1.35 -15.22 25.62
N LYS A 474 -1.21 -14.63 24.44
CA LYS A 474 -2.14 -14.89 23.31
C LYS A 474 -1.90 -16.29 22.78
N MET A 475 -2.98 -17.04 22.59
CA MET A 475 -2.95 -18.34 21.93
C MET A 475 -3.13 -18.21 20.43
N GLU A 476 -2.57 -19.17 19.70
CA GLU A 476 -2.84 -19.35 18.29
C GLU A 476 -4.27 -19.82 18.07
N THR A 477 -4.94 -19.24 17.09
CA THR A 477 -6.30 -19.60 16.68
C THR A 477 -6.33 -19.82 15.18
N ALA A 478 -7.22 -20.69 14.70
CA ALA A 478 -7.38 -20.94 13.27
C ALA A 478 -8.12 -19.80 12.54
N LYS A 479 -8.87 -18.98 13.29
CA LYS A 479 -9.68 -17.86 12.79
C LYS A 479 -9.62 -16.68 13.74
N VAL A 480 -9.90 -15.49 13.20
CA VAL A 480 -10.10 -14.29 14.01
C VAL A 480 -11.36 -14.48 14.84
N ILE A 481 -11.27 -14.24 16.15
CA ILE A 481 -12.41 -14.33 17.06
C ILE A 481 -13.17 -13.02 16.97
N ALA A 482 -14.36 -13.08 16.38
CA ALA A 482 -15.31 -11.97 16.34
C ALA A 482 -16.72 -12.49 16.60
N PHE A 483 -17.52 -11.72 17.33
CA PHE A 483 -18.90 -12.09 17.70
C PHE A 483 -19.72 -10.86 18.09
N GLU A 484 -21.04 -11.01 18.11
CA GLU A 484 -21.99 -10.01 18.60
C GLU A 484 -22.40 -10.34 20.04
N PRO A 485 -22.04 -9.51 21.03
CA PRO A 485 -22.46 -9.74 22.41
C PRO A 485 -23.97 -9.57 22.59
N CYS A 486 -24.57 -10.34 23.50
CA CYS A 486 -25.96 -10.17 23.91
C CYS A 486 -26.21 -8.75 24.41
N GLU A 487 -27.36 -8.16 24.03
CA GLU A 487 -27.68 -6.75 24.28
C GLU A 487 -27.56 -6.36 25.77
N ARG A 488 -27.90 -7.27 26.69
CA ARG A 488 -27.77 -7.02 28.13
C ARG A 488 -26.36 -6.57 28.54
N PHE A 489 -25.30 -7.15 27.96
CA PHE A 489 -23.92 -6.81 28.32
C PHE A 489 -23.46 -5.49 27.70
N CYS A 490 -23.96 -5.17 26.51
CA CYS A 490 -23.74 -3.89 25.85
C CYS A 490 -24.33 -2.70 26.65
N GLU A 491 -25.24 -2.96 27.60
CA GLU A 491 -25.87 -1.94 28.44
C GLU A 491 -25.26 -1.84 29.85
N MET A 492 -24.44 -2.81 30.26
CA MET A 492 -23.86 -2.87 31.60
C MET A 492 -22.76 -1.83 31.81
N THR A 493 -22.67 -1.34 33.04
CA THR A 493 -21.56 -0.49 33.47
C THR A 493 -20.32 -1.30 33.82
N VAL A 494 -19.18 -0.63 33.97
CA VAL A 494 -17.92 -1.25 34.41
C VAL A 494 -18.10 -1.99 35.74
N GLU A 495 -18.83 -1.40 36.69
CA GLU A 495 -19.09 -2.01 38.01
C GLU A 495 -19.99 -3.24 37.90
N ALA A 496 -21.01 -3.19 37.04
CA ALA A 496 -21.89 -4.31 36.80
C ALA A 496 -21.13 -5.47 36.13
N LEU A 497 -20.25 -5.18 35.17
CA LEU A 497 -19.41 -6.20 34.53
C LEU A 497 -18.42 -6.85 35.51
N ALA A 498 -17.87 -6.07 36.43
CA ALA A 498 -16.99 -6.59 37.47
C ALA A 498 -17.68 -7.64 38.36
N SER A 499 -19.00 -7.49 38.59
CA SER A 499 -19.81 -8.48 39.34
C SER A 499 -19.97 -9.81 38.59
N GLU A 500 -19.80 -9.80 37.27
CA GLU A 500 -19.81 -10.96 36.38
C GLU A 500 -18.40 -11.51 36.09
N ASN A 501 -17.39 -11.09 36.87
CA ASN A 501 -15.97 -11.41 36.65
C ASN A 501 -15.39 -10.92 35.32
N ILE A 502 -16.00 -9.93 34.69
CA ILE A 502 -15.47 -9.25 33.50
C ILE A 502 -14.70 -8.01 33.95
N ARG A 503 -13.43 -7.88 33.55
CA ARG A 503 -12.55 -6.82 34.06
C ARG A 503 -11.81 -6.12 32.93
N ILE A 504 -11.56 -4.82 33.09
CA ILE A 504 -10.61 -4.10 32.23
C ILE A 504 -9.24 -4.22 32.88
N GLU A 505 -8.30 -4.86 32.19
CA GLU A 505 -6.97 -5.14 32.70
C GLU A 505 -5.91 -4.59 31.75
N THR A 506 -4.82 -4.07 32.31
CA THR A 506 -3.61 -3.76 31.54
C THR A 506 -2.71 -4.98 31.55
N LEU A 507 -2.50 -5.60 30.40
CA LEU A 507 -1.73 -6.83 30.25
C LEU A 507 -0.43 -6.55 29.49
N TYR A 508 0.56 -7.41 29.72
CA TYR A 508 1.78 -7.51 28.90
C TYR A 508 1.71 -8.84 28.15
N LEU A 509 1.23 -8.78 26.90
CA LEU A 509 0.90 -9.95 26.06
C LEU A 509 1.98 -10.30 25.05
#